data_AF-A0A0K0F987-F1
#
_entry.id   AF-A0A0K0F987-F1
#
_cell.length_a   1.000
_cell.length_b   1.000
_cell.length_c   1.000
_cell.angle_alpha   90.00
_cell.angle_beta   90.00
_cell.angle_gamma   90.00
#
_symmetry.space_group_name_H-M   'P 1'
#
loop_
_entity.id
_entity.type
_entity.pdbx_description
1 polymer ?
#
loop_
_entity_poly.entity_id
_entity_poly.type
_entity_poly.pdbx_seq_one_letter_code
_entity_poly.pdbx_strand_id
1 'polypeptide(L)'
;MLRSHLLSFRKLISVKGNDSFPFLQALLTKDLRELEKSGNGVEFSLLLNAKGRIVTDLLVYKVEDEFLLEVDCSMVEKMSKLLNMYKLRRNVYITNSNKNVNFSLEKISNPNAYLDPRIRTFGTRILCDENTNVCVNREEEKNYHLRRMIFVIPEGNSETENELPLNMNGDLMNGIDFDKGCYVGQELTARTNFLGVVRKRLLPLKFESTTSISSCTDLFNENNKKVGKLIKRIDNLGIGIVSVDKIGKEVCCNDEKVLVLQPEWWRK
;
A
#
# COMPACT_ATOMS: atom_id res chain seq x y z
N MET A 1 12.42 19.30 18.42
CA MET A 1 11.45 19.52 17.32
C MET A 1 11.19 18.16 16.71
N LEU A 2 9.94 17.68 16.68
CA LEU A 2 9.62 16.38 16.08
C LEU A 2 10.04 16.41 14.61
N ARG A 3 11.00 15.55 14.22
CA ARG A 3 11.40 15.39 12.82
C ARG A 3 10.33 14.57 12.12
N SER A 4 9.33 15.26 11.59
CA SER A 4 8.33 14.68 10.71
C SER A 4 8.16 15.57 9.49
N HIS A 5 7.90 14.97 8.34
CA HIS A 5 7.69 15.68 7.08
C HIS A 5 6.35 15.30 6.43
N LEU A 6 5.81 16.22 5.65
CA LEU A 6 4.55 16.06 4.94
C LEU A 6 4.69 15.04 3.80
N LEU A 7 3.77 14.08 3.71
CA LEU A 7 3.61 13.22 2.54
C LEU A 7 2.66 13.86 1.54
N SER A 8 3.18 14.74 0.69
CA SER A 8 2.39 15.60 -0.22
C SER A 8 1.54 14.81 -1.23
N PHE A 9 1.98 13.60 -1.58
CA PHE A 9 1.33 12.67 -2.51
C PHE A 9 0.29 11.76 -1.84
N ARG A 10 0.06 11.88 -0.52
CA ARG A 10 -0.99 11.16 0.21
C ARG A 10 -2.08 12.12 0.65
N LYS A 11 -3.34 11.71 0.50
CA LYS A 11 -4.51 12.51 0.88
C LYS A 11 -5.52 11.68 1.64
N LEU A 12 -6.32 12.34 2.48
CA LEU A 12 -7.29 11.72 3.35
C LEU A 12 -8.71 12.01 2.85
N ILE A 13 -9.50 10.94 2.70
CA ILE A 13 -10.94 11.01 2.46
C ILE A 13 -11.65 10.67 3.78
N SER A 14 -12.51 11.56 4.23
CA SER A 14 -13.36 11.36 5.40
C SER A 14 -14.59 10.54 5.03
N VAL A 15 -14.92 9.55 5.87
CA VAL A 15 -16.12 8.73 5.78
C VAL A 15 -16.80 8.73 7.16
N LYS A 16 -17.99 9.34 7.23
CA LYS A 16 -18.80 9.49 8.46
C LYS A 16 -20.22 8.99 8.28
N GLY A 17 -20.90 8.77 9.40
CA GLY A 17 -22.30 8.34 9.44
C GLY A 17 -22.45 6.92 9.97
N ASN A 18 -23.67 6.59 10.41
CA ASN A 18 -23.94 5.36 11.18
C ASN A 18 -23.66 4.07 10.39
N ASP A 19 -23.65 4.15 9.06
CA ASP A 19 -23.39 3.00 8.19
C ASP A 19 -21.93 2.93 7.70
N SER A 20 -21.03 3.79 8.18
CA SER A 20 -19.63 3.87 7.70
C SER A 20 -18.88 2.55 7.90
N PHE A 21 -18.97 1.95 9.08
CA PHE A 21 -18.33 0.68 9.37
C PHE A 21 -18.86 -0.46 8.45
N PRO A 22 -20.16 -0.80 8.42
CA PRO A 22 -20.65 -1.89 7.56
C PRO A 22 -20.49 -1.57 6.06
N PHE A 23 -20.35 -0.30 5.68
CA PHE A 23 -20.00 0.13 4.32
C PHE A 23 -18.55 -0.21 3.96
N LEU A 24 -17.58 0.27 4.75
CA LEU A 24 -16.17 0.00 4.51
C LEU A 24 -15.84 -1.48 4.67
N GLN A 25 -16.45 -2.16 5.66
CA GLN A 25 -16.26 -3.58 5.91
C GLN A 25 -16.63 -4.44 4.69
N ALA A 26 -17.64 -4.04 3.90
CA ALA A 26 -18.07 -4.76 2.70
C ALA A 26 -17.25 -4.42 1.43
N LEU A 27 -16.46 -3.35 1.46
CA LEU A 27 -15.66 -2.91 0.31
C LEU A 27 -14.18 -3.30 0.42
N LEU A 28 -13.66 -3.34 1.64
CA LEU A 28 -12.24 -3.43 1.92
C LEU A 28 -11.78 -4.85 2.23
N THR A 29 -10.55 -5.20 1.86
CA THR A 29 -9.96 -6.53 2.08
C THR A 29 -9.62 -6.82 3.54
N LYS A 30 -9.37 -5.78 4.34
CA LYS A 30 -9.08 -5.88 5.78
C LYS A 30 -10.36 -5.93 6.61
N ASP A 31 -10.36 -6.72 7.66
CA ASP A 31 -11.38 -6.70 8.69
C ASP A 31 -11.20 -5.51 9.63
N LEU A 32 -12.21 -4.64 9.68
CA LEU A 32 -12.16 -3.41 10.47
C LEU A 32 -12.86 -3.56 11.84
N ARG A 33 -13.32 -4.76 12.23
CA ARG A 33 -14.06 -4.95 13.50
C ARG A 33 -13.30 -4.47 14.72
N GLU A 34 -12.02 -4.84 14.84
CA GLU A 34 -11.18 -4.41 15.97
C GLU A 34 -10.86 -2.92 15.90
N LEU A 35 -10.66 -2.38 14.68
CA LEU A 35 -10.43 -0.95 14.47
C LEU A 35 -11.67 -0.12 14.85
N GLU A 36 -12.87 -0.56 14.48
CA GLU A 36 -14.13 0.08 14.87
C GLU A 36 -14.32 0.03 16.39
N LYS A 37 -14.07 -1.14 17.00
CA LYS A 37 -14.21 -1.34 18.44
C LYS A 37 -13.23 -0.50 19.26
N SER A 38 -12.01 -0.29 18.78
CA SER A 38 -11.02 0.51 19.51
C SER A 38 -11.34 2.00 19.47
N GLY A 39 -12.10 2.47 18.47
CA GLY A 39 -12.37 3.89 18.23
C GLY A 39 -11.13 4.72 17.85
N ASN A 40 -9.95 4.10 17.83
CA ASN A 40 -8.70 4.74 17.47
C ASN A 40 -7.69 3.72 16.96
N GLY A 41 -7.14 3.96 15.77
CA GLY A 41 -6.12 3.07 15.19
C GLY A 41 -5.92 3.27 13.71
N VAL A 42 -5.10 2.41 13.12
CA VAL A 42 -4.88 2.36 11.68
C VAL A 42 -4.72 0.91 11.22
N GLU A 43 -5.28 0.61 10.05
CA GLU A 43 -5.10 -0.68 9.39
C GLU A 43 -4.70 -0.48 7.93
N PHE A 44 -3.90 -1.40 7.39
CA PHE A 44 -3.67 -1.46 5.95
C PHE A 44 -4.82 -2.20 5.29
N SER A 45 -5.29 -1.73 4.14
CA SER A 45 -6.26 -2.46 3.34
C SER A 45 -6.07 -2.17 1.85
N LEU A 46 -6.75 -2.97 1.04
CA LEU A 46 -6.92 -2.76 -0.38
C LEU A 46 -8.40 -2.58 -0.68
N LEU A 47 -8.70 -1.80 -1.72
CA LEU A 47 -10.00 -1.82 -2.40
C LEU A 47 -9.82 -2.59 -3.70
N LEU A 48 -10.67 -3.59 -3.96
CA LEU A 48 -10.61 -4.37 -5.19
C LEU A 48 -11.77 -4.04 -6.12
N ASN A 49 -11.60 -4.36 -7.39
CA ASN A 49 -12.71 -4.45 -8.33
C ASN A 49 -13.36 -5.83 -8.26
N ALA A 50 -14.49 -6.00 -8.94
CA ALA A 50 -15.21 -7.28 -9.01
C ALA A 50 -14.40 -8.44 -9.61
N LYS A 51 -13.28 -8.16 -10.30
CA LYS A 51 -12.34 -9.17 -10.82
C LYS A 51 -11.23 -9.54 -9.82
N GLY A 52 -11.27 -9.00 -8.60
CA GLY A 52 -10.28 -9.23 -7.55
C GLY A 52 -8.93 -8.55 -7.77
N ARG A 53 -8.88 -7.50 -8.60
CA ARG A 53 -7.67 -6.70 -8.82
C ARG A 53 -7.72 -5.39 -8.03
N ILE A 54 -6.56 -4.92 -7.59
CA ILE A 54 -6.43 -3.70 -6.80
C ILE A 54 -6.92 -2.49 -7.60
N VAL A 55 -7.84 -1.73 -7.00
CA VAL A 55 -8.24 -0.39 -7.43
C VAL A 55 -7.37 0.66 -6.74
N THR A 56 -7.09 0.49 -5.45
CA THR A 56 -6.13 1.32 -4.70
C THR A 56 -5.64 0.57 -3.46
N ASP A 57 -4.40 0.85 -3.08
CA ASP A 57 -3.92 0.68 -1.71
C ASP A 57 -4.39 1.83 -0.82
N LEU A 58 -4.66 1.54 0.46
CA LEU A 58 -5.07 2.56 1.42
C LEU A 58 -4.70 2.19 2.85
N LEU A 59 -4.45 3.21 3.68
CA LEU A 59 -4.49 3.08 5.14
C LEU A 59 -5.84 3.59 5.64
N VAL A 60 -6.47 2.83 6.52
CA VAL A 60 -7.77 3.14 7.10
C VAL A 60 -7.54 3.52 8.56
N TYR A 61 -7.75 4.79 8.88
CA TYR A 61 -7.69 5.27 10.25
C TYR A 61 -9.11 5.30 10.82
N LYS A 62 -9.22 4.99 12.10
CA LYS A 62 -10.38 5.31 12.92
C LYS A 62 -9.96 6.37 13.92
N VAL A 63 -10.73 7.45 13.99
CA VAL A 63 -10.55 8.54 14.95
C VAL A 63 -11.93 8.89 15.49
N GLU A 64 -12.23 8.43 16.70
CA GLU A 64 -13.57 8.51 17.29
C GLU A 64 -14.61 7.93 16.33
N ASP A 65 -15.63 8.68 15.92
CA ASP A 65 -16.68 8.22 15.02
C ASP A 65 -16.35 8.35 13.52
N GLU A 66 -15.14 8.80 13.18
CA GLU A 66 -14.71 9.08 11.81
C GLU A 66 -13.75 8.02 11.28
N PHE A 67 -13.99 7.57 10.05
CA PHE A 67 -12.97 6.87 9.27
C PHE A 67 -12.26 7.85 8.34
N LEU A 68 -10.93 7.77 8.28
CA LEU A 68 -10.12 8.48 7.30
C LEU A 68 -9.42 7.46 6.40
N LEU A 69 -9.55 7.62 5.09
CA LEU A 69 -8.90 6.77 4.10
C LEU A 69 -7.72 7.52 3.50
N GLU A 70 -6.50 7.11 3.84
CA GLU A 70 -5.29 7.62 3.20
C GLU A 70 -5.06 6.92 1.87
N VAL A 71 -5.19 7.69 0.80
CA VAL A 71 -5.01 7.24 -0.60
C VAL A 71 -3.94 8.07 -1.29
N ASP A 72 -3.50 7.60 -2.46
CA ASP A 72 -2.72 8.42 -3.37
C ASP A 72 -3.51 9.69 -3.78
N CYS A 73 -2.84 10.83 -3.87
CA CYS A 73 -3.51 12.10 -4.19
C CYS A 73 -4.23 12.05 -5.56
N SER A 74 -3.71 11.27 -6.52
CA SER A 74 -4.34 11.07 -7.84
C SER A 74 -5.66 10.30 -7.77
N MET A 75 -5.92 9.58 -6.67
CA MET A 75 -7.12 8.76 -6.49
C MET A 75 -8.28 9.44 -5.81
N VAL A 76 -8.11 10.64 -5.25
CA VAL A 76 -9.14 11.32 -4.44
C VAL A 76 -10.47 11.44 -5.19
N GLU A 77 -10.44 11.92 -6.43
CA GLU A 77 -11.65 12.10 -7.24
C GLU A 77 -12.31 10.77 -7.61
N LYS A 78 -11.49 9.80 -8.05
CA LYS A 78 -11.97 8.47 -8.46
C LYS A 78 -12.57 7.71 -7.28
N MET A 79 -11.94 7.76 -6.12
CA MET A 79 -12.42 7.17 -4.88
C MET A 79 -13.71 7.84 -4.41
N SER A 80 -13.79 9.17 -4.45
CA SER A 80 -15.02 9.89 -4.09
C SER A 80 -16.20 9.47 -4.97
N LYS A 81 -16.00 9.37 -6.29
CA LYS A 81 -17.04 8.88 -7.22
C LYS A 81 -17.42 7.43 -6.94
N LEU A 82 -16.44 6.56 -6.76
CA LEU A 82 -16.64 5.13 -6.53
C LEU A 82 -17.36 4.85 -5.21
N LEU A 83 -16.93 5.46 -4.11
CA LEU A 83 -17.56 5.32 -2.80
C LEU A 83 -19.00 5.88 -2.82
N ASN A 84 -19.25 7.01 -3.51
CA ASN A 84 -20.61 7.53 -3.68
C ASN A 84 -21.51 6.61 -4.52
N MET A 85 -20.94 5.88 -5.48
CA MET A 85 -21.68 4.87 -6.24
C MET A 85 -22.06 3.66 -5.36
N TYR A 86 -21.17 3.21 -4.48
CA TYR A 86 -21.43 2.05 -3.60
C TYR A 86 -22.31 2.36 -2.39
N LYS A 87 -22.38 3.61 -1.92
CA LYS A 87 -23.11 3.97 -0.69
C LYS A 87 -24.64 3.98 -0.82
N LEU A 88 -25.21 3.67 -1.99
CA LEU A 88 -26.64 3.86 -2.28
C LEU A 88 -27.55 3.50 -1.10
N ARG A 89 -28.35 4.47 -0.64
CA ARG A 89 -29.30 4.37 0.48
C ARG A 89 -28.69 4.09 1.87
N ARG A 90 -27.38 4.22 2.03
CA ARG A 90 -26.70 4.16 3.33
C ARG A 90 -26.49 5.56 3.91
N ASN A 91 -26.57 5.66 5.23
CA ASN A 91 -26.23 6.86 5.99
C ASN A 91 -24.69 7.01 6.06
N VAL A 92 -24.10 7.42 4.94
CA VAL A 92 -22.66 7.63 4.77
C VAL A 92 -22.38 8.95 4.06
N TYR A 93 -21.57 9.79 4.69
CA TYR A 93 -21.08 11.06 4.20
C TYR A 93 -19.60 10.92 3.84
N ILE A 94 -19.25 11.31 2.63
CA ILE A 94 -17.90 11.18 2.08
C ILE A 94 -17.44 12.58 1.68
N THR A 95 -16.36 13.05 2.28
CA THR A 95 -15.78 14.38 2.02
C THR A 95 -14.26 14.30 1.96
N ASN A 96 -13.62 15.30 1.36
CA ASN A 96 -12.18 15.46 1.54
C ASN A 96 -11.92 15.91 2.98
N SER A 97 -10.94 15.29 3.63
CA SER A 97 -10.50 15.73 4.96
C SER A 97 -9.60 16.96 4.83
N ASN A 98 -9.65 17.84 5.84
CA ASN A 98 -8.73 18.96 6.03
C ASN A 98 -7.47 18.55 6.83
N LYS A 99 -7.25 17.24 7.01
CA LYS A 99 -6.06 16.69 7.64
C LYS A 99 -5.05 16.29 6.56
N ASN A 100 -3.78 16.40 6.92
CA ASN A 100 -2.64 15.91 6.18
C ASN A 100 -2.00 14.72 6.90
N VAL A 101 -1.16 14.00 6.17
CA VAL A 101 -0.37 12.88 6.70
C VAL A 101 1.10 13.28 6.70
N ASN A 102 1.70 13.29 7.88
CA ASN A 102 3.14 13.39 8.04
C ASN A 102 3.74 12.02 8.33
N PHE A 103 5.04 11.89 8.07
CA PHE A 103 5.81 10.71 8.38
C PHE A 103 7.02 11.03 9.27
N SER A 104 7.32 10.14 10.19
CA SER A 104 8.55 10.14 10.98
C SER A 104 9.15 8.74 11.05
N LEU A 105 10.48 8.68 11.12
CA LEU A 105 11.22 7.43 11.37
C LEU A 105 11.06 6.95 12.83
N GLU A 106 10.80 7.88 13.74
CA GLU A 106 10.73 7.61 15.17
C GLU A 106 9.31 7.26 15.59
N LYS A 107 9.18 6.48 16.66
CA LYS A 107 7.90 6.31 17.34
C LYS A 107 7.57 7.62 18.06
N ILE A 108 6.41 8.20 17.74
CA ILE A 108 5.97 9.45 18.33
C ILE A 108 4.84 9.17 19.32
N SER A 109 4.95 9.71 20.53
CA SER A 109 3.89 9.65 21.53
C SER A 109 2.89 10.79 21.30
N ASN A 110 1.96 10.58 20.38
CA ASN A 110 0.89 11.53 20.03
C ASN A 110 -0.38 10.72 19.71
N PRO A 111 -1.59 11.14 20.14
CA PRO A 111 -2.83 10.40 19.89
C PRO A 111 -3.16 10.22 18.40
N ASN A 112 -2.67 11.11 17.55
CA ASN A 112 -2.79 11.06 16.09
C ASN A 112 -1.57 10.45 15.40
N ALA A 113 -0.64 9.84 16.15
CA ALA A 113 0.53 9.16 15.62
C ALA A 113 0.36 7.63 15.70
N TYR A 114 0.54 6.97 14.56
CA TYR A 114 0.30 5.54 14.38
C TYR A 114 1.53 4.90 13.76
N LEU A 115 2.00 3.78 14.32
CA LEU A 115 2.99 2.97 13.63
C LEU A 115 2.39 2.48 12.29
N ASP A 116 3.20 2.45 11.24
CA ASP A 116 2.75 1.99 9.93
C ASP A 116 2.23 0.53 10.04
N PRO A 117 0.96 0.26 9.69
CA PRO A 117 0.34 -1.04 9.92
C PRO A 117 0.87 -2.12 8.99
N ARG A 118 1.51 -1.75 7.87
CA ARG A 118 2.11 -2.70 6.93
C ARG A 118 3.31 -3.37 7.56
N ILE A 119 4.20 -2.56 8.15
CA ILE A 119 5.41 -3.00 8.86
C ILE A 119 5.67 -2.03 10.01
N ARG A 120 5.48 -2.48 11.26
CA ARG A 120 5.56 -1.61 12.45
C ARG A 120 6.92 -0.92 12.66
N THR A 121 8.00 -1.49 12.12
CA THR A 121 9.36 -0.91 12.18
C THR A 121 9.66 0.05 11.03
N PHE A 122 8.74 0.21 10.06
CA PHE A 122 8.91 1.14 8.94
C PHE A 122 8.91 2.58 9.43
N GLY A 123 8.02 2.96 10.34
CA GLY A 123 7.97 4.29 10.91
C GLY A 123 6.57 4.65 11.38
N THR A 124 6.33 5.94 11.54
CA THR A 124 5.11 6.48 12.15
C THR A 124 4.42 7.43 11.18
N ARG A 125 3.13 7.19 10.96
CA ARG A 125 2.18 8.10 10.32
C ARG A 125 1.58 9.05 11.35
N ILE A 126 1.45 10.33 11.03
CA ILE A 126 0.91 11.35 11.94
C ILE A 126 -0.16 12.13 11.21
N LEU A 127 -1.38 12.15 11.75
CA LEU A 127 -2.47 12.97 11.23
C LEU A 127 -2.35 14.38 11.80
N CYS A 128 -2.17 15.37 10.93
CA CYS A 128 -1.99 16.77 11.29
C CYS A 128 -3.09 17.62 10.63
N ASP A 129 -3.57 18.67 11.30
CA ASP A 129 -4.49 19.61 10.64
C ASP A 129 -3.72 20.44 9.60
N GLU A 130 -4.37 20.77 8.47
CA GLU A 130 -3.78 21.47 7.32
C GLU A 130 -3.04 22.78 7.66
N ASN A 131 -3.37 23.42 8.79
CA ASN A 131 -2.77 24.67 9.24
C ASN A 131 -1.34 24.53 9.80
N THR A 132 -0.78 23.31 9.86
CA THR A 132 0.64 23.14 10.15
C THR A 132 1.44 23.43 8.88
N ASN A 133 2.09 24.60 8.84
CA ASN A 133 3.02 25.02 7.78
C ASN A 133 4.22 24.05 7.67
N VAL A 134 4.02 22.88 7.08
CA VAL A 134 5.08 21.93 6.79
C VAL A 134 5.43 22.10 5.32
N CYS A 135 6.60 22.69 5.07
CA CYS A 135 7.14 22.81 3.72
C CYS A 135 7.39 21.41 3.14
N VAL A 136 7.03 21.23 1.86
CA VAL A 136 7.38 19.99 1.13
C VAL A 136 8.89 19.98 0.95
N ASN A 137 9.56 19.05 1.61
CA ASN A 137 10.99 18.85 1.49
C ASN A 137 11.28 17.68 0.55
N ARG A 138 11.75 18.00 -0.67
CA ARG A 138 12.01 17.01 -1.73
C ARG A 138 13.04 15.95 -1.31
N GLU A 139 14.00 16.32 -0.47
CA GLU A 139 15.02 15.39 0.01
C GLU A 139 14.41 14.39 1.01
N GLU A 140 13.53 14.85 1.90
CA GLU A 140 12.81 13.97 2.81
C GLU A 140 11.84 13.04 2.07
N GLU A 141 11.15 13.54 1.04
CA GLU A 141 10.30 12.73 0.17
C GLU A 141 11.10 11.66 -0.58
N LYS A 142 12.27 12.01 -1.14
CA LYS A 142 13.18 11.04 -1.75
C LYS A 142 13.63 9.97 -0.75
N ASN A 143 14.02 10.38 0.46
CA ASN A 143 14.45 9.47 1.53
C ASN A 143 13.32 8.54 2.00
N TYR A 144 12.10 9.05 2.06
CA TYR A 144 10.90 8.25 2.31
C TYR A 144 10.71 7.16 1.25
N HIS A 145 10.81 7.51 -0.03
CA HIS A 145 10.69 6.54 -1.13
C HIS A 145 11.83 5.51 -1.12
N LEU A 146 13.07 5.93 -0.91
CA LEU A 146 14.22 5.01 -0.75
C LEU A 146 13.98 4.01 0.39
N ARG A 147 13.44 4.49 1.53
CA ARG A 147 13.09 3.62 2.65
C ARG A 147 12.00 2.61 2.26
N ARG A 148 10.96 3.02 1.51
CA ARG A 148 9.94 2.08 1.00
C ARG A 148 10.56 1.00 0.13
N MET A 149 11.55 1.34 -0.70
CA MET A 149 12.26 0.36 -1.54
C MET A 149 12.99 -0.67 -0.68
N ILE A 150 13.67 -0.24 0.39
CA ILE A 150 14.37 -1.14 1.33
C ILE A 150 13.39 -2.08 2.03
N PHE A 151 12.25 -1.54 2.48
CA PHE A 151 11.19 -2.31 3.13
C PHE A 151 10.28 -3.04 2.14
N VAL A 152 10.49 -2.90 0.83
CA VAL A 152 9.66 -3.55 -0.21
C VAL A 152 8.17 -3.23 -0.04
N ILE A 153 7.86 -1.98 0.34
CA ILE A 153 6.49 -1.49 0.53
C ILE A 153 6.04 -0.78 -0.76
N PRO A 154 5.11 -1.37 -1.52
CA PRO A 154 4.49 -0.69 -2.64
C PRO A 154 3.52 0.37 -2.12
N GLU A 155 3.45 1.51 -2.79
CA GLU A 155 2.53 2.58 -2.37
C GLU A 155 2.12 3.45 -3.54
N GLY A 156 0.82 3.69 -3.63
CA GLY A 156 0.21 4.50 -4.67
C GLY A 156 -0.11 3.72 -5.94
N ASN A 157 -1.05 4.26 -6.70
CA ASN A 157 -1.66 3.56 -7.83
C ASN A 157 -0.72 3.26 -8.98
N SER A 158 0.30 4.09 -9.17
CA SER A 158 1.36 3.81 -10.16
C SER A 158 2.11 2.50 -9.87
N GLU A 159 2.14 2.05 -8.61
CA GLU A 159 2.83 0.84 -8.18
C GLU A 159 1.86 -0.35 -7.98
N THR A 160 0.58 -0.09 -7.63
CA THR A 160 -0.36 -1.12 -7.13
C THR A 160 -1.56 -1.41 -8.02
N GLU A 161 -1.99 -0.48 -8.88
CA GLU A 161 -3.26 -0.62 -9.60
C GLU A 161 -3.25 -1.83 -10.55
N ASN A 162 -4.42 -2.48 -10.67
CA ASN A 162 -4.66 -3.59 -11.56
C ASN A 162 -3.83 -4.86 -11.27
N GLU A 163 -3.09 -4.90 -10.16
CA GLU A 163 -2.39 -6.09 -9.69
C GLU A 163 -3.25 -6.96 -8.78
N LEU A 164 -2.76 -8.18 -8.53
CA LEU A 164 -3.37 -9.07 -7.55
C LEU A 164 -2.89 -8.74 -6.13
N PRO A 165 -3.78 -8.72 -5.13
CA PRO A 165 -3.43 -8.44 -3.74
C PRO A 165 -2.26 -9.27 -3.21
N LEU A 166 -2.25 -10.56 -3.49
CA LEU A 166 -1.22 -11.50 -3.03
C LEU A 166 0.12 -11.29 -3.76
N ASN A 167 0.08 -10.86 -5.03
CA ASN A 167 1.32 -10.48 -5.74
C ASN A 167 1.98 -9.27 -5.09
N MET A 168 1.20 -8.37 -4.48
CA MET A 168 1.71 -7.17 -3.80
C MET A 168 1.99 -7.40 -2.32
N ASN A 169 2.05 -8.67 -1.87
CA ASN A 169 2.24 -9.04 -0.48
C ASN A 169 1.17 -8.48 0.47
N GLY A 170 -0.06 -8.27 -0.03
CA GLY A 170 -1.15 -7.74 0.79
C GLY A 170 -1.46 -8.61 2.00
N ASP A 171 -1.36 -9.94 1.86
CA ASP A 171 -1.46 -10.91 2.94
C ASP A 171 -0.33 -10.77 3.97
N LEU A 172 0.91 -10.59 3.50
CA LEU A 172 2.09 -10.52 4.37
C LEU A 172 2.26 -9.14 5.05
N MET A 173 1.59 -8.10 4.55
CA MET A 173 1.53 -6.76 5.16
C MET A 173 0.24 -6.56 5.99
N ASN A 174 -0.45 -7.64 6.36
CA ASN A 174 -1.70 -7.63 7.14
C ASN A 174 -2.88 -6.90 6.48
N GLY A 175 -2.86 -6.69 5.16
CA GLY A 175 -3.87 -5.94 4.42
C GLY A 175 -5.07 -6.76 3.94
N ILE A 176 -5.09 -8.07 4.18
CA ILE A 176 -6.15 -9.00 3.77
C ILE A 176 -6.44 -9.91 4.95
N ASP A 177 -7.71 -10.02 5.34
CA ASP A 177 -8.15 -11.05 6.29
C ASP A 177 -8.97 -12.09 5.53
N PHE A 178 -8.59 -13.35 5.63
CA PHE A 178 -9.27 -14.44 4.92
C PHE A 178 -10.52 -14.95 5.66
N ASP A 179 -10.60 -14.67 6.97
CA ASP A 179 -11.69 -15.13 7.85
C ASP A 179 -12.80 -14.07 8.03
N LYS A 180 -12.73 -12.95 7.31
CA LYS A 180 -13.79 -11.93 7.34
C LYS A 180 -14.95 -12.28 6.40
N GLY A 181 -16.09 -11.63 6.64
CA GLY A 181 -17.27 -11.75 5.77
C GLY A 181 -17.05 -11.21 4.35
N CYS A 182 -18.07 -11.35 3.50
CA CYS A 182 -18.01 -11.00 2.09
C CYS A 182 -17.52 -9.57 1.83
N TYR A 183 -16.57 -9.41 0.90
CA TYR A 183 -16.18 -8.12 0.36
C TYR A 183 -16.02 -8.17 -1.16
N VAL A 184 -16.03 -7.00 -1.82
CA VAL A 184 -15.93 -6.90 -3.29
C VAL A 184 -14.65 -7.54 -3.81
N GLY A 185 -14.77 -8.50 -4.74
CA GLY A 185 -13.63 -9.13 -5.40
C GLY A 185 -12.89 -10.18 -4.55
N GLN A 186 -13.52 -10.68 -3.48
CA GLN A 186 -12.93 -11.68 -2.59
C GLN A 186 -12.66 -13.01 -3.29
N GLU A 187 -13.48 -13.43 -4.26
CA GLU A 187 -13.49 -14.78 -4.81
C GLU A 187 -12.12 -15.19 -5.37
N LEU A 188 -11.49 -14.31 -6.15
CA LEU A 188 -10.18 -14.59 -6.74
C LEU A 188 -9.08 -14.64 -5.67
N THR A 189 -9.13 -13.73 -4.70
CA THR A 189 -8.14 -13.62 -3.62
C THR A 189 -8.23 -14.85 -2.70
N ALA A 190 -9.44 -15.19 -2.26
CA ALA A 190 -9.72 -16.36 -1.44
C ALA A 190 -9.33 -17.65 -2.18
N ARG A 191 -9.76 -17.82 -3.44
CA ARG A 191 -9.41 -19.01 -4.23
C ARG A 191 -7.90 -19.19 -4.39
N THR A 192 -7.16 -18.10 -4.61
CA THR A 192 -5.70 -18.17 -4.74
C THR A 192 -5.03 -18.55 -3.41
N ASN A 193 -5.57 -18.10 -2.29
CA ASN A 193 -5.12 -18.51 -0.96
C ASN A 193 -5.41 -20.00 -0.68
N PHE A 194 -6.63 -20.46 -0.95
CA PHE A 194 -7.07 -21.84 -0.68
C PHE A 194 -6.46 -22.89 -1.61
N LEU A 195 -6.30 -22.60 -2.91
CA LEU A 195 -5.75 -23.56 -3.88
C LEU A 195 -4.22 -23.70 -3.83
N GLY A 196 -3.54 -22.80 -3.11
CA GLY A 196 -2.12 -22.90 -2.82
C GLY A 196 -1.16 -22.19 -3.80
N VAL A 197 0.02 -21.91 -3.24
CA VAL A 197 1.25 -21.28 -3.72
C VAL A 197 1.08 -20.04 -4.61
N VAL A 198 1.20 -18.87 -3.97
CA VAL A 198 1.45 -17.60 -4.64
C VAL A 198 2.81 -17.66 -5.35
N ARG A 199 2.79 -17.80 -6.69
CA ARG A 199 4.00 -18.03 -7.49
C ARG A 199 4.80 -16.77 -7.78
N LYS A 200 4.15 -15.61 -7.79
CA LYS A 200 4.78 -14.32 -8.03
C LYS A 200 4.49 -13.39 -6.88
N ARG A 201 5.50 -12.68 -6.41
CA ARG A 201 5.36 -11.69 -5.33
C ARG A 201 6.21 -10.47 -5.64
N LEU A 202 5.88 -9.36 -4.99
CA LEU A 202 6.68 -8.16 -4.99
C LEU A 202 7.96 -8.46 -4.21
N LEU A 203 9.08 -8.37 -4.91
CA LEU A 203 10.39 -8.74 -4.42
C LEU A 203 11.37 -7.58 -4.61
N PRO A 204 12.35 -7.41 -3.70
CA PRO A 204 13.45 -6.49 -3.87
C PRO A 204 14.34 -6.95 -5.02
N LEU A 205 14.79 -5.97 -5.80
CA LEU A 205 15.66 -6.12 -6.95
C LEU A 205 16.90 -5.27 -6.71
N LYS A 206 18.09 -5.87 -6.83
CA LYS A 206 19.35 -5.14 -6.72
C LYS A 206 20.02 -5.10 -8.08
N PHE A 207 20.16 -3.89 -8.61
CA PHE A 207 20.83 -3.62 -9.87
C PHE A 207 22.34 -3.43 -9.63
N GLU A 208 23.16 -3.75 -10.61
CA GLU A 208 24.61 -3.49 -10.54
C GLU A 208 24.92 -2.00 -10.69
N SER A 209 24.21 -1.30 -11.58
CA SER A 209 24.42 0.13 -11.83
C SER A 209 23.51 1.00 -10.98
N THR A 210 23.98 2.20 -10.63
CA THR A 210 23.16 3.28 -10.09
C THR A 210 22.53 4.14 -11.19
N THR A 211 23.02 4.03 -12.43
CA THR A 211 22.52 4.80 -13.57
C THR A 211 21.28 4.10 -14.13
N SER A 212 20.13 4.75 -14.04
CA SER A 212 18.88 4.24 -14.60
C SER A 212 18.93 4.23 -16.13
N ILE A 213 19.14 3.07 -16.73
CA ILE A 213 19.07 2.91 -18.19
C ILE A 213 17.65 2.45 -18.57
N SER A 214 16.86 3.37 -19.13
CA SER A 214 15.64 3.12 -19.93
C SER A 214 14.37 2.56 -19.26
N SER A 215 13.27 2.63 -20.01
CA SER A 215 11.86 2.32 -19.69
C SER A 215 11.52 0.83 -19.60
N CYS A 216 12.48 -0.03 -19.25
CA CYS A 216 12.22 -1.46 -19.21
C CYS A 216 11.39 -1.84 -17.99
N THR A 217 10.28 -2.52 -18.27
CA THR A 217 9.36 -3.02 -17.24
C THR A 217 9.43 -4.53 -17.09
N ASP A 218 10.06 -5.27 -18.01
CA ASP A 218 10.01 -6.73 -18.02
C ASP A 218 11.33 -7.37 -17.59
N LEU A 219 11.24 -8.47 -16.84
CA LEU A 219 12.40 -9.21 -16.32
C LEU A 219 12.46 -10.59 -16.94
N PHE A 220 13.65 -10.99 -17.41
CA PHE A 220 13.89 -12.25 -18.13
C PHE A 220 14.94 -13.10 -17.42
N ASN A 221 14.84 -14.43 -17.53
CA ASN A 221 15.93 -15.31 -17.07
C ASN A 221 16.99 -15.51 -18.16
N GLU A 222 18.03 -16.30 -17.83
CA GLU A 222 19.10 -16.73 -18.74
C GLU A 222 18.62 -17.37 -20.07
N ASN A 223 17.40 -17.93 -20.09
CA ASN A 223 16.79 -18.56 -21.27
C ASN A 223 15.84 -17.61 -22.03
N ASN A 224 15.95 -16.30 -21.79
CA ASN A 224 15.09 -15.26 -22.38
C ASN A 224 13.58 -15.46 -22.13
N LYS A 225 13.20 -16.14 -21.04
CA LYS A 225 11.81 -16.31 -20.62
C LYS A 225 11.44 -15.22 -19.62
N LYS A 226 10.30 -14.56 -19.85
CA LYS A 226 9.75 -13.56 -18.91
C LYS A 226 9.41 -14.19 -17.56
N VAL A 227 10.01 -13.67 -16.49
CA VAL A 227 9.86 -14.16 -15.11
C VAL A 227 9.18 -13.16 -14.18
N GLY A 228 9.11 -11.89 -14.57
CA GLY A 228 8.54 -10.85 -13.74
C GLY A 228 8.44 -9.51 -14.46
N LYS A 229 8.14 -8.49 -13.68
CA LYS A 229 8.18 -7.10 -14.11
C LYS A 229 8.76 -6.20 -13.04
N LEU A 230 9.56 -5.22 -13.45
CA LEU A 230 9.98 -4.09 -12.63
C LEU A 230 8.78 -3.17 -12.40
N ILE A 231 8.55 -2.78 -11.14
CA ILE A 231 7.51 -1.80 -10.77
C ILE A 231 8.15 -0.42 -10.61
N LYS A 232 9.25 -0.35 -9.85
CA LYS A 232 9.95 0.91 -9.59
C LYS A 232 11.43 0.65 -9.35
N ARG A 233 12.26 1.62 -9.72
CA ARG A 233 13.70 1.68 -9.43
C ARG A 233 14.05 3.07 -8.93
N ILE A 234 14.89 3.13 -7.90
CA ILE A 234 15.56 4.33 -7.42
C ILE A 234 17.03 3.96 -7.23
N ASP A 235 17.92 4.63 -7.96
CA ASP A 235 19.35 4.30 -8.02
C ASP A 235 19.56 2.81 -8.38
N ASN A 236 20.22 2.03 -7.52
CA ASN A 236 20.43 0.59 -7.72
C ASN A 236 19.40 -0.31 -7.01
N LEU A 237 18.38 0.27 -6.36
CA LEU A 237 17.33 -0.45 -5.66
C LEU A 237 16.06 -0.48 -6.50
N GLY A 238 15.48 -1.65 -6.66
CA GLY A 238 14.20 -1.86 -7.34
C GLY A 238 13.23 -2.70 -6.53
N ILE A 239 11.96 -2.60 -6.89
CA ILE A 239 10.92 -3.53 -6.49
C ILE A 239 10.21 -4.02 -7.76
N GLY A 240 9.89 -5.31 -7.80
CA GLY A 240 9.23 -5.90 -8.96
C GLY A 240 8.42 -7.12 -8.61
N ILE A 241 7.41 -7.41 -9.40
CA ILE A 241 6.61 -8.62 -9.25
C ILE A 241 7.33 -9.74 -9.99
N VAL A 242 7.99 -10.62 -9.24
CA VAL A 242 8.86 -11.66 -9.78
C VAL A 242 8.44 -13.02 -9.25
N SER A 243 8.68 -14.05 -10.05
CA SER A 243 8.48 -15.43 -9.62
C SER A 243 9.34 -15.76 -8.39
N VAL A 244 8.73 -16.36 -7.37
CA VAL A 244 9.35 -16.64 -6.06
C VAL A 244 10.54 -17.62 -6.21
N ASP A 245 10.52 -18.50 -7.21
CA ASP A 245 11.64 -19.41 -7.53
C ASP A 245 12.90 -18.71 -8.06
N LYS A 246 12.85 -17.38 -8.26
CA LYS A 246 13.98 -16.55 -8.67
C LYS A 246 14.70 -15.88 -7.50
N ILE A 247 14.20 -15.98 -6.28
CA ILE A 247 14.92 -15.48 -5.10
C ILE A 247 16.32 -16.10 -5.05
N GLY A 248 17.34 -15.25 -4.87
CA GLY A 248 18.76 -15.62 -4.86
C GLY A 248 19.38 -15.82 -6.25
N LYS A 249 18.66 -15.53 -7.34
CA LYS A 249 19.14 -15.69 -8.72
C LYS A 249 19.25 -14.35 -9.44
N GLU A 250 20.13 -14.31 -10.44
CA GLU A 250 20.22 -13.21 -11.39
C GLU A 250 19.12 -13.34 -12.46
N VAL A 251 18.54 -12.21 -12.82
CA VAL A 251 17.64 -12.01 -13.96
C VAL A 251 18.14 -10.80 -14.76
N CYS A 252 17.67 -10.64 -15.98
CA CYS A 252 18.01 -9.51 -16.83
C CYS A 252 16.85 -8.53 -16.95
N CYS A 253 17.16 -7.25 -16.87
CA CYS A 253 16.29 -6.13 -17.24
C CYS A 253 16.97 -5.43 -18.42
N ASN A 254 16.48 -5.63 -19.64
CA ASN A 254 17.28 -5.43 -20.86
C ASN A 254 18.63 -6.16 -20.77
N ASP A 255 19.73 -5.43 -20.89
CA ASP A 255 21.11 -5.94 -20.83
C ASP A 255 21.72 -5.86 -19.43
N GLU A 256 20.99 -5.30 -18.45
CA GLU A 256 21.48 -5.15 -17.08
C GLU A 256 21.12 -6.36 -16.21
N LYS A 257 22.11 -6.86 -15.48
CA LYS A 257 21.93 -7.91 -14.48
C LYS A 257 21.26 -7.37 -13.22
N VAL A 258 20.32 -8.15 -12.70
CA VAL A 258 19.51 -7.82 -11.53
C VAL A 258 19.44 -9.02 -10.61
N LEU A 259 19.88 -8.86 -9.37
CA LEU A 259 19.75 -9.88 -8.33
C LEU A 259 18.35 -9.78 -7.69
N VAL A 260 17.61 -10.89 -7.69
CA VAL A 260 16.32 -10.98 -7.00
C VAL A 260 16.56 -11.40 -5.56
N LEU A 261 16.09 -10.60 -4.61
CA LEU A 261 16.31 -10.79 -3.18
C LEU A 261 15.01 -11.16 -2.47
N GLN A 262 15.10 -11.57 -1.20
CA GLN A 262 13.95 -11.76 -0.32
C GLN A 262 13.84 -10.56 0.64
N PRO A 263 12.64 -10.02 0.91
CA PRO A 263 12.46 -9.02 1.95
C PRO A 263 12.88 -9.56 3.34
N GLU A 264 13.51 -8.73 4.18
CA GLU A 264 13.96 -9.17 5.50
C GLU A 264 12.80 -9.50 6.46
N TRP A 265 11.66 -8.82 6.30
CA TRP A 265 10.47 -8.95 7.13
C TRP A 265 9.57 -10.15 6.75
N TRP A 266 9.88 -10.86 5.66
CA TRP A 266 9.16 -12.08 5.24
C TRP A 266 9.35 -13.30 6.14
N ARG A 267 10.08 -13.17 7.26
CA ARG A 267 10.50 -14.34 8.04
C ARG A 267 9.28 -15.17 8.50
N LYS A 268 9.42 -16.46 8.21
CA LYS A 268 8.51 -17.59 8.48
C LYS A 268 8.20 -17.75 9.96
#